data_AF-A0A4Q5YFW1-F1
#
_entry.id   AF-A0A4Q5YFW1-F1
#
_cell.length_a   1.000
_cell.length_b   1.000
_cell.length_c   1.000
_cell.angle_alpha   90.00
_cell.angle_beta   90.00
_cell.angle_gamma   90.00
#
_symmetry.space_group_name_H-M   'P 1'
#
loop_
_entity.id
_entity.type
_entity.pdbx_description
1 polymer ?
#
loop_
_entity_poly.entity_id
_entity_poly.type
_entity_poly.pdbx_seq_one_letter_code
_entity_poly.pdbx_strand_id
1 'polypeptide(L)'
;MRYVWFLLVSVLLVSCAVSNNPIRSEVRRLQKGVDHEDTSYVYDLPYEEGKSYRMVQGYFSSFTHKERAALDFKMKRGSKICAARGGVVIRMKEDGDRGGLKRKLRAYGNYVIIQHADSSRAGYWHIQKDGALVNVGDTVKP
;
A
#
# COMPACT_ATOMS: atom_id res chain seq x y z
N MET A 1 -17.68 -50.55 -15.09
CA MET A 1 -17.18 -49.29 -15.69
C MET A 1 -17.90 -48.11 -15.03
N ARG A 2 -17.45 -47.66 -13.85
CA ARG A 2 -18.21 -46.68 -13.03
C ARG A 2 -17.31 -45.68 -12.30
N TYR A 3 -16.17 -45.34 -12.91
CA TYR A 3 -15.15 -44.44 -12.33
C TYR A 3 -14.58 -43.45 -13.37
N VAL A 4 -15.41 -42.91 -14.27
CA VAL A 4 -14.97 -41.88 -15.25
C VAL A 4 -15.80 -40.60 -15.11
N TRP A 5 -16.33 -40.32 -13.92
CA TRP A 5 -17.16 -39.14 -13.67
C TRP A 5 -16.76 -38.42 -12.37
N PHE A 6 -15.45 -38.36 -12.08
CA PHE A 6 -14.94 -37.57 -10.95
C PHE A 6 -13.77 -36.65 -11.31
N LEU A 7 -13.38 -36.54 -12.59
CA LEU A 7 -12.21 -35.77 -13.03
C LEU A 7 -12.53 -34.50 -13.83
N LEU A 8 -13.77 -34.01 -13.82
CA LEU A 8 -14.19 -32.85 -14.63
C LEU A 8 -15.00 -31.80 -13.85
N VAL A 9 -14.66 -31.52 -12.59
CA VAL A 9 -15.29 -30.41 -11.83
C VAL A 9 -14.29 -29.45 -11.15
N SER A 10 -12.98 -29.74 -11.15
CA SER A 10 -12.03 -28.97 -10.31
C SER A 10 -11.40 -27.72 -10.94
N VAL A 11 -11.80 -27.26 -12.13
CA VAL A 11 -11.05 -26.19 -12.85
C VAL A 11 -11.79 -24.83 -12.94
N LEU A 12 -12.98 -24.65 -12.36
CA LEU A 12 -13.78 -23.42 -12.58
C LEU A 12 -14.01 -22.51 -11.35
N LEU A 13 -13.14 -22.48 -10.34
CA LEU A 13 -13.39 -21.67 -9.12
C LEU A 13 -12.19 -20.83 -8.60
N VAL A 14 -11.34 -20.26 -9.47
CA VAL A 14 -10.21 -19.40 -8.99
C VAL A 14 -10.20 -17.99 -9.61
N SER A 15 -11.17 -17.59 -10.42
CA SER A 15 -11.11 -16.28 -11.08
C SER A 15 -11.49 -15.07 -10.19
N CYS A 16 -12.02 -15.25 -8.97
CA CYS A 16 -12.63 -14.14 -8.21
C CYS A 16 -11.97 -13.76 -6.86
N ALA A 17 -10.74 -14.18 -6.53
CA ALA A 17 -10.32 -14.14 -5.11
C ALA A 17 -9.38 -13.01 -4.66
N VAL A 18 -8.90 -12.13 -5.54
CA VAL A 18 -7.80 -11.20 -5.18
C VAL A 18 -8.28 -9.76 -5.02
N SER A 19 -8.65 -9.11 -6.12
CA SER A 19 -9.18 -7.75 -6.11
C SER A 19 -9.93 -7.47 -7.43
N ASN A 20 -11.10 -6.86 -7.30
CA ASN A 20 -12.03 -6.44 -8.36
C ASN A 20 -11.88 -4.95 -8.70
N ASN A 21 -10.85 -4.28 -8.15
CA ASN A 21 -10.58 -2.88 -8.46
C ASN A 21 -10.22 -2.76 -9.95
N PRO A 22 -10.88 -1.87 -10.73
CA PRO A 22 -10.54 -1.69 -12.14
C PRO A 22 -9.10 -1.22 -12.36
N ILE A 23 -8.53 -0.46 -11.40
CA ILE A 23 -7.14 0.02 -11.46
C ILE A 23 -6.13 -1.14 -11.38
N ARG A 24 -6.53 -2.29 -10.82
CA ARG A 24 -5.64 -3.45 -10.71
C ARG A 24 -5.19 -3.97 -12.07
N SER A 25 -6.08 -4.03 -13.07
CA SER A 25 -5.72 -4.50 -14.41
C SER A 25 -4.78 -3.53 -15.11
N GLU A 26 -5.03 -2.24 -14.96
CA GLU A 26 -4.18 -1.16 -15.50
C GLU A 26 -2.77 -1.23 -14.92
N VAL A 27 -2.63 -1.24 -13.58
CA VAL A 27 -1.33 -1.35 -12.90
C VAL A 27 -0.57 -2.61 -13.32
N ARG A 28 -1.26 -3.74 -13.53
CA ARG A 28 -0.63 -4.98 -13.99
C ARG A 28 -0.13 -4.90 -15.43
N ARG A 29 -0.82 -4.17 -16.30
CA ARG A 29 -0.39 -3.99 -17.69
C ARG A 29 0.81 -3.08 -17.76
N LEU A 30 0.81 -1.98 -17.00
CA LEU A 30 1.98 -1.10 -16.83
C LEU A 30 3.19 -1.86 -16.29
N GLN A 31 3.02 -2.62 -15.20
CA GLN A 31 4.12 -3.43 -14.60
C GLN A 31 4.70 -4.48 -15.55
N LYS A 32 3.89 -5.00 -16.48
CA LYS A 32 4.33 -5.98 -17.49
C LYS A 32 4.88 -5.33 -18.75
N GLY A 33 4.85 -4.00 -18.85
CA GLY A 33 5.21 -3.27 -20.07
C GLY A 33 4.28 -3.58 -21.24
N VAL A 34 3.01 -3.91 -20.98
CA VAL A 34 1.98 -4.03 -22.03
C VAL A 34 1.51 -2.65 -22.44
N ASP A 35 1.31 -1.79 -21.44
CA ASP A 35 1.06 -0.36 -21.65
C ASP A 35 2.38 0.37 -21.38
N HIS A 36 2.75 1.28 -22.26
CA HIS A 36 4.03 2.03 -22.21
C HIS A 36 3.85 3.49 -21.80
N GLU A 37 2.65 4.03 -21.97
CA GLU A 37 2.31 5.41 -21.62
C GLU A 37 1.79 5.45 -20.20
N ASP A 38 2.55 6.09 -19.31
CA ASP A 38 2.13 6.42 -17.95
C ASP A 38 2.45 7.91 -17.70
N THR A 39 1.40 8.70 -17.51
CA THR A 39 1.51 10.13 -17.20
C THR A 39 1.35 10.41 -15.71
N SER A 40 1.24 9.36 -14.89
CA SER A 40 1.14 9.49 -13.45
C SER A 40 2.45 10.05 -12.87
N TYR A 41 2.31 10.70 -11.71
CA TYR A 41 3.46 11.26 -11.01
C TYR A 41 4.41 10.14 -10.57
N VAL A 42 5.71 10.31 -10.85
CA VAL A 42 6.75 9.40 -10.37
C VAL A 42 7.07 9.71 -8.91
N TYR A 43 6.63 8.83 -8.01
CA TYR A 43 6.91 8.95 -6.58
C TYR A 43 8.34 8.53 -6.26
N ASP A 44 8.95 9.25 -5.32
CA ASP A 44 10.18 8.83 -4.68
C ASP A 44 9.92 7.65 -3.74
N LEU A 45 10.99 6.96 -3.35
CA LEU A 45 10.89 5.90 -2.35
C LEU A 45 10.64 6.53 -0.97
N PRO A 46 9.76 5.95 -0.13
CA PRO A 46 9.34 6.56 1.14
C PRO A 46 10.39 6.38 2.26
N TYR A 47 11.66 6.47 1.94
CA TYR A 47 12.80 6.32 2.84
C TYR A 47 14.02 7.08 2.31
N GLU A 48 15.02 7.26 3.16
CA GLU A 48 16.21 8.07 2.86
C GLU A 48 16.92 7.61 1.58
N GLU A 49 17.40 8.57 0.79
CA GLU A 49 18.17 8.34 -0.43
C GLU A 49 19.37 7.43 -0.16
N GLY A 50 19.70 6.57 -1.14
CA GLY A 50 20.79 5.60 -1.03
C GLY A 50 20.48 4.39 -0.14
N LYS A 51 19.31 4.34 0.54
CA LYS A 51 18.85 3.14 1.24
C LYS A 51 18.05 2.21 0.33
N SER A 52 17.90 0.97 0.76
CA SER A 52 17.08 -0.02 0.07
C SER A 52 16.39 -0.93 1.06
N TYR A 53 15.12 -1.20 0.80
CA TYR A 53 14.30 -2.07 1.63
C TYR A 53 13.54 -3.06 0.76
N ARG A 54 13.41 -4.29 1.23
CA ARG A 54 12.65 -5.33 0.52
C ARG A 54 11.16 -4.98 0.56
N MET A 55 10.54 -4.83 -0.61
CA MET A 55 9.08 -4.83 -0.74
C MET A 55 8.54 -6.22 -0.40
N VAL A 56 7.65 -6.32 0.59
CA VAL A 56 7.07 -7.57 1.08
C VAL A 56 5.61 -7.74 0.69
N GLN A 57 4.92 -6.66 0.31
CA GLN A 57 3.56 -6.72 -0.21
C GLN A 57 3.36 -5.63 -1.26
N GLY A 58 2.80 -6.00 -2.41
CA GLY A 58 2.57 -5.09 -3.53
C GLY A 58 1.10 -4.68 -3.70
N TYR A 59 0.86 -3.89 -4.74
CA TYR A 59 -0.46 -3.39 -5.12
C TYR A 59 -1.47 -4.51 -5.34
N PHE A 60 -2.69 -4.30 -4.83
CA PHE A 60 -3.86 -5.16 -5.09
C PHE A 60 -3.61 -6.65 -4.83
N SER A 61 -2.76 -6.97 -3.85
CA SER A 61 -2.41 -8.35 -3.50
C SER A 61 -3.51 -9.02 -2.64
N SER A 62 -3.49 -10.36 -2.55
CA SER A 62 -4.56 -11.15 -1.94
C SER A 62 -4.56 -11.17 -0.42
N PHE A 63 -3.51 -10.70 0.25
CA PHE A 63 -3.40 -10.78 1.70
C PHE A 63 -4.17 -9.64 2.37
N THR A 64 -3.56 -8.46 2.55
CA THR A 64 -4.21 -7.30 3.16
C THR A 64 -4.45 -6.15 2.19
N HIS A 65 -3.85 -6.18 0.99
CA HIS A 65 -3.99 -5.13 -0.03
C HIS A 65 -5.13 -5.38 -1.03
N LYS A 66 -6.16 -6.15 -0.67
CA LYS A 66 -7.36 -6.31 -1.50
C LYS A 66 -8.00 -4.94 -1.71
N GLU A 67 -8.20 -4.55 -2.98
CA GLU A 67 -8.72 -3.21 -3.35
C GLU A 67 -7.83 -2.04 -2.93
N ARG A 68 -6.53 -2.26 -2.67
CA ARG A 68 -5.61 -1.21 -2.20
C ARG A 68 -4.40 -1.08 -3.12
N ALA A 69 -4.17 0.13 -3.63
CA ALA A 69 -2.89 0.55 -4.17
C ALA A 69 -1.95 0.89 -3.01
N ALA A 70 -1.44 -0.14 -2.31
CA ALA A 70 -0.48 0.01 -1.22
C ALA A 70 0.76 -0.87 -1.43
N LEU A 71 1.88 -0.42 -0.89
CA LEU A 71 3.16 -1.13 -0.86
C LEU A 71 3.65 -1.23 0.58
N ASP A 72 4.11 -2.41 0.97
CA ASP A 72 4.76 -2.64 2.26
C ASP A 72 6.24 -2.92 2.07
N PHE A 73 7.06 -2.22 2.84
CA PHE A 73 8.52 -2.42 2.89
C PHE A 73 8.93 -3.01 4.23
N LYS A 74 9.83 -3.98 4.22
CA LYS A 74 10.39 -4.56 5.45
C LYS A 74 11.42 -3.61 6.06
N MET A 75 11.00 -2.87 7.08
CA MET A 75 11.83 -1.89 7.79
C MET A 75 11.98 -2.27 9.27
N LYS A 76 13.10 -1.85 9.90
CA LYS A 76 13.25 -1.97 11.36
C LYS A 76 12.37 -0.92 12.04
N ARG A 77 11.83 -1.22 13.23
CA ARG A 77 11.10 -0.23 14.04
C ARG A 77 11.99 1.00 14.29
N GLY A 78 11.40 2.19 14.21
CA GLY A 78 12.14 3.45 14.33
C GLY A 78 12.93 3.87 13.09
N SER A 79 12.83 3.14 11.97
CA SER A 79 13.40 3.61 10.70
C SER A 79 12.73 4.91 10.27
N LYS A 80 13.51 5.86 9.75
CA LYS A 80 12.98 7.10 9.19
C LYS A 80 12.17 6.80 7.93
N ILE A 81 11.00 7.42 7.84
CA ILE A 81 10.12 7.40 6.68
C ILE A 81 10.18 8.80 6.06
N CYS A 82 10.37 8.87 4.75
CA CYS A 82 10.38 10.12 4.00
C CYS A 82 9.09 10.27 3.20
N ALA A 83 8.71 11.51 2.87
CA ALA A 83 7.59 11.75 1.98
C ALA A 83 7.96 11.26 0.58
N ALA A 84 7.15 10.38 -0.02
CA ALA A 84 7.35 9.92 -1.40
C ALA A 84 6.99 10.98 -2.45
N ARG A 85 6.27 12.03 -2.04
CA ARG A 85 5.87 13.16 -2.88
C ARG A 85 5.50 14.35 -2.00
N GLY A 86 5.83 15.54 -2.48
CA GLY A 86 5.53 16.79 -1.78
C GLY A 86 4.03 17.05 -1.63
N GLY A 87 3.66 17.78 -0.59
CA GLY A 87 2.26 18.09 -0.29
C GLY A 87 2.06 18.63 1.13
N VAL A 88 0.81 18.65 1.57
CA VAL A 88 0.42 19.13 2.91
C VAL A 88 -0.11 17.98 3.74
N VAL A 89 0.36 17.87 4.99
CA VAL A 89 -0.18 16.90 5.94
C VAL A 89 -1.60 17.31 6.33
N ILE A 90 -2.59 16.50 5.96
CA ILE A 90 -4.01 16.81 6.21
C ILE A 90 -4.61 16.02 7.37
N ARG A 91 -4.01 14.87 7.71
CA ARG A 91 -4.46 14.01 8.80
C ARG A 91 -3.29 13.25 9.38
N MET A 92 -3.33 13.03 10.68
CA MET A 92 -2.39 12.14 11.36
C MET A 92 -3.05 11.46 12.56
N LYS A 93 -2.43 10.36 13.00
CA LYS A 93 -2.72 9.68 14.25
C LYS A 93 -1.45 9.00 14.71
N GLU A 94 -1.04 9.21 15.96
CA GLU A 94 0.19 8.62 16.51
C GLU A 94 0.07 8.09 17.95
N ASP A 95 -1.09 8.25 18.57
CA ASP A 95 -1.38 7.84 19.95
C ASP A 95 -1.56 6.32 20.13
N GLY A 96 -1.60 5.56 19.04
CA GLY A 96 -1.83 4.12 19.06
C GLY A 96 -0.62 3.33 19.55
N ASP A 97 -0.87 2.45 20.51
CA ASP A 97 0.14 1.64 21.20
C ASP A 97 0.01 0.13 20.92
N ARG A 98 -0.96 -0.26 20.08
CA ARG A 98 -1.29 -1.65 19.74
C ARG A 98 -1.24 -1.88 18.23
N GLY A 99 -0.82 -3.07 17.82
CA GLY A 99 -0.75 -3.45 16.41
C GLY A 99 -0.92 -4.96 16.20
N GLY A 100 -1.21 -5.34 14.96
CA GLY A 100 -1.33 -6.75 14.55
C GLY A 100 -2.36 -6.96 13.44
N LEU A 101 -2.45 -8.20 12.96
CA LEU A 101 -3.28 -8.57 11.80
C LEU A 101 -4.80 -8.61 12.10
N LYS A 102 -5.19 -8.61 13.38
CA LYS A 102 -6.60 -8.72 13.76
C LYS A 102 -7.35 -7.43 13.41
N ARG A 103 -8.51 -7.54 12.76
CA ARG A 103 -9.35 -6.40 12.33
C ARG A 103 -9.62 -5.38 13.46
N LYS A 104 -9.84 -5.83 14.69
CA LYS A 104 -10.08 -4.98 15.86
C LYS A 104 -8.91 -4.05 16.21
N LEU A 105 -7.71 -4.34 15.72
CA LEU A 105 -6.50 -3.54 15.96
C LEU A 105 -6.36 -2.40 14.96
N ARG A 106 -7.18 -2.35 13.89
CA ARG A 106 -7.11 -1.31 12.86
C ARG A 106 -7.31 0.10 13.44
N ALA A 107 -8.17 0.26 14.43
CA ALA A 107 -8.42 1.54 15.09
C ALA A 107 -7.19 2.11 15.82
N TYR A 108 -6.20 1.27 16.15
CA TYR A 108 -4.97 1.68 16.82
C TYR A 108 -3.83 1.97 15.84
N GLY A 109 -4.02 1.71 14.55
CA GLY A 109 -2.99 1.96 13.55
C GLY A 109 -2.67 3.44 13.41
N ASN A 110 -1.41 3.80 13.61
CA ASN A 110 -0.92 5.15 13.44
C ASN A 110 -0.60 5.43 11.96
N TYR A 111 -0.82 6.67 11.55
CA TYR A 111 -0.69 7.09 10.18
C TYR A 111 -0.42 8.58 10.02
N VAL A 112 0.10 8.94 8.85
CA VAL A 112 0.17 10.30 8.32
C VAL A 112 -0.43 10.29 6.91
N ILE A 113 -1.29 11.24 6.59
CA ILE A 113 -1.87 11.40 5.25
C ILE A 113 -1.44 12.74 4.66
N ILE A 114 -0.81 12.69 3.50
CA ILE A 114 -0.39 13.86 2.73
C ILE A 114 -1.35 14.05 1.55
N GLN A 115 -1.83 15.27 1.38
CA GLN A 115 -2.58 15.74 0.22
C GLN A 115 -1.61 16.37 -0.78
N HIS A 116 -1.64 15.90 -2.02
CA HIS A 116 -0.84 16.43 -3.13
C HIS A 116 -1.62 17.50 -3.91
N ALA A 117 -0.90 18.26 -4.75
CA ALA A 117 -1.45 19.38 -5.52
C ALA A 117 -2.52 18.95 -6.54
N ASP A 118 -2.44 17.72 -7.06
CA ASP A 118 -3.44 17.13 -7.98
C ASP A 118 -4.66 16.52 -7.25
N SER A 119 -4.86 16.86 -5.97
CA SER A 119 -5.89 16.30 -5.12
C SER A 119 -5.77 14.80 -4.79
N SER A 120 -4.71 14.12 -5.24
CA SER A 120 -4.38 12.75 -4.80
C SER A 120 -3.80 12.73 -3.38
N ARG A 121 -3.83 11.57 -2.71
CA ARG A 121 -3.36 11.42 -1.32
C ARG A 121 -2.44 10.22 -1.17
N ALA A 122 -1.34 10.41 -0.46
CA ALA A 122 -0.50 9.33 0.03
C ALA A 122 -0.73 9.09 1.53
N GLY A 123 -0.84 7.83 1.92
CA GLY A 123 -0.99 7.43 3.32
C GLY A 123 0.19 6.58 3.79
N TYR A 124 0.80 6.97 4.89
CA TYR A 124 1.92 6.29 5.54
C TYR A 124 1.37 5.62 6.78
N TRP A 125 1.56 4.30 6.90
CA TRP A 125 0.99 3.49 7.96
C TRP A 125 2.08 2.80 8.78
N HIS A 126 1.69 2.16 9.88
CA HIS A 126 2.58 1.44 10.78
C HIS A 126 3.61 2.34 11.50
N ILE A 127 3.29 3.62 11.62
CA ILE A 127 4.08 4.59 12.38
C ILE A 127 4.11 4.15 13.85
N GLN A 128 5.27 4.26 14.50
CA GLN A 128 5.36 3.95 15.91
C GLN A 128 4.59 4.98 16.75
N LYS A 129 4.22 4.62 17.98
CA LYS A 129 3.58 5.55 18.90
C LYS A 129 4.47 6.79 19.09
N ASP A 130 3.86 7.97 19.06
CA ASP A 130 4.53 9.28 19.23
C ASP A 130 5.74 9.44 18.29
N GLY A 131 5.63 8.87 17.07
CA GLY A 131 6.72 8.76 16.12
C GLY A 131 6.58 9.63 14.88
N ALA A 132 5.52 10.43 14.77
CA ALA A 132 5.40 11.36 13.65
C ALA A 132 6.39 12.51 13.83
N LEU A 133 7.07 12.89 12.74
CA LEU A 133 8.02 14.02 12.73
C LEU A 133 7.40 15.28 12.11
N VAL A 134 6.08 15.27 11.90
CA VAL A 134 5.30 16.30 11.21
C VAL A 134 3.94 16.45 11.89
N ASN A 135 3.34 17.63 11.77
CA ASN A 135 2.01 17.98 12.27
C ASN A 135 1.03 18.22 11.12
N VAL A 136 -0.27 18.18 11.43
CA VAL A 136 -1.30 18.63 10.47
C VAL A 136 -1.06 20.10 10.10
N GLY A 137 -1.03 20.38 8.80
CA GLY A 137 -0.70 21.70 8.25
C GLY A 137 0.73 21.82 7.71
N ASP A 138 1.64 20.92 8.10
CA ASP A 138 3.02 20.96 7.63
C ASP A 138 3.09 20.69 6.12
N THR A 139 3.91 21.49 5.44
CA THR A 139 4.29 21.24 4.04
C THR A 139 5.54 20.39 4.01
N VAL A 140 5.50 19.29 3.27
CA VAL A 140 6.61 18.36 3.11
C VAL A 140 7.09 18.32 1.67
N LYS A 141 8.35 17.96 1.50
CA LYS A 141 9.01 17.72 0.21
C LYS A 141 9.65 16.32 0.26
N PRO A 142 9.76 15.64 -0.89
CA PRO A 142 10.49 14.40 -0.96
C PRO A 142 11.99 14.61 -0.74
#